data_AF-A0A529LI34-F1
#
_entry.id   AF-A0A529LI34-F1
#
_cell.length_a   1.000
_cell.length_b   1.000
_cell.length_c   1.000
_cell.angle_alpha   90.00
_cell.angle_beta   90.00
_cell.angle_gamma   90.00
#
_symmetry.space_group_name_H-M   'P 1'
#
loop_
_entity.id
_entity.type
_entity.pdbx_description
1 polymer ?
#
loop_
_entity_poly.entity_id
_entity_poly.type
_entity_poly.pdbx_seq_one_letter_code
_entity_poly.pdbx_strand_id
1 'polypeptide(L)'
;MSKDSLPGLTLCNNAALRRATRKLGKFYDDVVEPSGLKATQQGLLYQIHIGEEPAMGAIATSLIMDLSALGHTLKPLIRDGYVETFADPD
;
A
#
# COMPACT_ATOMS: atom_id res chain seq x y z
N MET A 1 -36.32 -12.56 20.39
CA MET A 1 -35.48 -12.87 19.22
C MET A 1 -34.04 -12.74 19.65
N SER A 2 -33.20 -13.78 19.52
CA SER A 2 -31.78 -13.65 19.84
C SER A 2 -31.16 -12.56 18.95
N LYS A 3 -30.23 -11.75 19.49
CA LYS A 3 -29.48 -10.73 18.75
C LYS A 3 -28.64 -11.32 17.60
N ASP A 4 -28.54 -12.63 17.52
CA ASP A 4 -27.56 -13.33 16.69
C ASP A 4 -28.04 -13.66 15.27
N SER A 5 -29.27 -13.31 14.89
CA SER A 5 -29.78 -13.70 13.57
C SER A 5 -30.79 -12.71 13.01
N LEU A 6 -30.28 -11.64 12.38
CA LEU A 6 -31.03 -10.89 11.39
C LEU A 6 -31.01 -11.68 10.07
N PRO A 7 -32.17 -12.09 9.52
CA PRO A 7 -32.22 -12.83 8.25
C PRO A 7 -31.51 -12.05 7.13
N GLY A 8 -30.55 -12.69 6.47
CA GLY A 8 -29.75 -12.09 5.39
C GLY A 8 -28.43 -11.42 5.84
N LEU A 9 -28.17 -11.30 7.14
CA LEU A 9 -26.91 -10.76 7.66
C LEU A 9 -26.04 -11.89 8.23
N THR A 10 -25.08 -12.36 7.43
CA THR A 10 -24.12 -13.40 7.82
C THR A 10 -22.76 -12.79 8.19
N LEU A 11 -21.86 -13.62 8.72
CA LEU A 11 -20.45 -13.27 8.89
C LEU A 11 -19.87 -12.78 7.56
N CYS A 12 -19.47 -11.51 7.52
CA CYS A 12 -18.88 -10.89 6.33
C CYS A 12 -17.38 -11.16 6.27
N ASN A 13 -16.95 -11.98 5.31
CA ASN A 13 -15.53 -12.30 5.09
C ASN A 13 -14.69 -11.05 4.80
N ASN A 14 -15.21 -10.09 4.02
CA ASN A 14 -14.51 -8.83 3.76
C ASN A 14 -14.33 -8.00 5.05
N ALA A 15 -15.32 -7.97 5.94
CA ALA A 15 -15.18 -7.27 7.23
C ALA A 15 -14.15 -7.96 8.14
N ALA A 16 -14.13 -9.29 8.16
CA ALA A 16 -13.12 -10.06 8.87
C ALA A 16 -11.71 -9.80 8.30
N LEU A 17 -11.56 -9.84 6.97
CA LEU A 17 -10.30 -9.54 6.28
C LEU A 17 -9.82 -8.12 6.58
N ARG A 18 -10.68 -7.10 6.47
CA ARG A 18 -10.32 -5.71 6.79
C ARG A 18 -9.83 -5.54 8.23
N ARG A 19 -10.39 -6.27 9.20
CA ARG A 19 -9.89 -6.27 10.59
C ARG A 19 -8.51 -6.92 10.69
N ALA A 20 -8.33 -8.08 10.05
CA ALA A 20 -7.05 -8.77 10.02
C ALA A 20 -5.95 -7.91 9.35
N THR A 21 -6.24 -7.34 8.17
CA THR A 21 -5.33 -6.47 7.44
C THR A 21 -4.93 -5.25 8.26
N ARG A 22 -5.84 -4.61 9.00
CA ARG A 22 -5.48 -3.49 9.89
C ARG A 22 -4.53 -3.92 11.01
N LYS A 23 -4.77 -5.08 11.62
CA LYS A 23 -3.92 -5.60 12.70
C LYS A 23 -2.53 -5.96 12.19
N LEU A 24 -2.46 -6.62 11.03
CA LEU A 24 -1.19 -6.94 10.37
C LEU A 24 -0.46 -5.68 9.92
N GLY A 25 -1.17 -4.72 9.32
CA GLY A 25 -0.60 -3.44 8.89
C GLY A 25 0.06 -2.71 10.05
N LYS A 26 -0.63 -2.57 11.18
CA LYS A 26 -0.04 -1.96 12.39
C LYS A 26 1.22 -2.72 12.86
N PHE A 27 1.17 -4.05 12.89
CA PHE A 27 2.34 -4.83 13.30
C PHE A 27 3.55 -4.57 12.40
N TYR A 28 3.37 -4.55 11.07
CA TYR A 28 4.47 -4.28 10.16
C TYR A 28 4.93 -2.82 10.18
N ASP A 29 4.00 -1.87 10.36
CA ASP A 29 4.37 -0.46 10.56
C ASP A 29 5.24 -0.30 11.81
N ASP A 30 4.89 -0.94 12.94
CA ASP A 30 5.69 -0.90 14.18
C ASP A 30 7.10 -1.53 13.97
N VAL A 31 7.22 -2.57 13.14
CA VAL A 31 8.52 -3.21 12.81
C VAL A 31 9.38 -2.31 11.90
N VAL A 32 8.76 -1.59 10.96
CA VAL A 32 9.46 -0.75 9.99
C VAL A 32 9.75 0.66 10.53
N GLU A 33 9.05 1.09 11.59
CA GLU A 33 9.18 2.41 12.22
C GLU A 33 10.63 2.91 12.40
N PRO A 34 11.63 2.10 12.83
CA PRO A 34 13.00 2.58 12.99
C PRO A 34 13.67 3.10 11.71
N SER A 35 13.16 2.72 10.54
CA SER A 35 13.62 3.25 9.24
C SER A 35 13.03 4.62 8.88
N GLY A 36 12.03 5.10 9.63
CA GLY A 36 11.26 6.28 9.28
C GLY A 36 10.23 6.06 8.16
N LEU A 37 10.07 4.83 7.67
CA LEU A 37 9.13 4.45 6.62
C LEU A 37 7.87 3.79 7.19
N LYS A 38 6.79 3.82 6.41
CA LYS A 38 5.62 2.93 6.57
C LYS A 38 5.84 1.62 5.83
N ALA A 39 5.16 0.55 6.26
CA ALA A 39 5.22 -0.73 5.56
C ALA A 39 4.76 -0.62 4.09
N THR A 40 3.79 0.24 3.81
CA THR A 40 3.34 0.51 2.43
C THR A 40 4.41 1.20 1.57
N GLN A 41 5.19 2.10 2.16
CA GLN A 41 6.31 2.75 1.47
C GLN A 41 7.43 1.75 1.20
N GLN A 42 7.75 0.88 2.17
CA GLN A 42 8.74 -0.18 1.99
C GLN A 42 8.34 -1.15 0.86
N GLY A 43 7.06 -1.53 0.78
CA GLY A 43 6.55 -2.34 -0.31
C GLY A 43 6.62 -1.64 -1.68
N LEU A 44 6.34 -0.34 -1.75
CA LEU A 44 6.49 0.46 -2.97
C LEU A 44 7.96 0.52 -3.44
N LEU A 45 8.90 0.76 -2.52
CA LEU A 45 10.34 0.77 -2.85
C LEU A 45 10.80 -0.57 -3.40
N TYR A 46 10.33 -1.68 -2.83
CA TYR A 46 10.60 -3.01 -3.36
C TYR A 46 10.06 -3.18 -4.79
N GLN A 47 8.83 -2.75 -5.06
CA GLN A 47 8.24 -2.83 -6.41
C GLN A 47 9.01 -2.00 -7.44
N ILE A 48 9.50 -0.81 -7.05
CA ILE A 48 10.36 0.02 -7.91
C ILE A 48 11.67 -0.70 -8.20
N HIS A 49 12.29 -1.30 -7.18
CA HIS A 49 13.56 -2.00 -7.31
C HIS A 49 13.45 -3.20 -8.26
N ILE A 50 12.44 -4.06 -8.11
CA ILE A 50 12.27 -5.24 -8.98
C ILE A 50 11.76 -4.90 -10.38
N GLY A 51 11.21 -3.70 -10.57
CA GLY A 51 10.72 -3.23 -11.86
C GLY A 51 11.78 -2.60 -12.75
N GLU A 52 13.05 -2.53 -12.28
CA GLU A 52 14.19 -1.95 -13.00
C GLU A 52 13.86 -0.57 -13.60
N GLU A 53 13.58 0.40 -12.71
CA GLU A 53 13.18 1.77 -13.09
C GLU A 53 11.83 1.84 -13.82
N PRO A 54 10.76 1.27 -13.24
CA PRO A 54 9.49 1.12 -13.94
C PRO A 54 8.77 2.45 -14.15
N ALA A 55 8.06 2.54 -15.28
CA ALA A 55 7.12 3.64 -15.52
C ALA A 55 6.05 3.71 -14.41
N MET A 56 5.62 4.92 -14.05
CA MET A 56 4.63 5.17 -13.00
C MET A 56 3.33 4.36 -13.18
N GLY A 57 2.86 4.22 -14.42
CA GLY A 57 1.67 3.43 -14.74
C GLY A 57 1.82 1.93 -14.45
N ALA A 58 3.03 1.38 -14.63
CA ALA A 58 3.30 -0.01 -14.31
C ALA A 58 3.27 -0.24 -12.79
N ILE A 59 3.88 0.67 -12.01
CA ILE A 59 3.84 0.62 -10.54
C ILE A 59 2.38 0.71 -10.03
N ALA A 60 1.61 1.66 -10.55
CA ALA A 60 0.21 1.85 -10.17
C ALA A 60 -0.62 0.58 -10.41
N THR A 61 -0.40 -0.07 -11.55
CA THR A 61 -1.05 -1.34 -11.91
C THR A 61 -0.65 -2.47 -10.95
N SER A 62 0.66 -2.63 -10.69
CA SER A 62 1.17 -3.66 -9.77
C SER A 62 0.65 -3.53 -8.34
N LEU A 63 0.42 -2.29 -7.88
CA LEU A 63 -0.09 -2.00 -6.54
C LEU A 63 -1.61 -1.92 -6.46
N ILE A 64 -2.34 -2.04 -7.58
CA ILE A 64 -3.80 -1.86 -7.65
C ILE A 64 -4.17 -0.48 -7.07
N MET A 65 -3.47 0.55 -7.52
CA MET A 65 -3.65 1.95 -7.13
C MET A 65 -3.87 2.82 -8.37
N ASP A 66 -4.59 3.93 -8.21
CA ASP A 66 -4.61 4.97 -9.24
C ASP A 66 -3.33 5.82 -9.20
N LEU A 67 -3.04 6.51 -10.31
CA LEU A 67 -1.84 7.34 -10.46
C LEU A 67 -1.80 8.51 -9.47
N SER A 68 -2.95 9.05 -9.06
CA SER A 68 -3.00 10.16 -8.10
C SER A 68 -2.58 9.69 -6.71
N ALA A 69 -3.12 8.55 -6.25
CA ALA A 69 -2.78 7.92 -4.99
C ALA A 69 -1.31 7.48 -4.96
N LEU A 70 -0.79 6.94 -6.07
CA LEU A 70 0.63 6.64 -6.21
C LEU A 70 1.48 7.93 -6.09
N GLY A 71 1.12 8.98 -6.83
CA GLY A 71 1.81 10.27 -6.77
C GLY A 71 1.82 10.88 -5.37
N HIS A 72 0.72 10.78 -4.62
CA HIS A 72 0.67 11.19 -3.22
C HIS A 72 1.63 10.39 -2.32
N THR A 73 1.77 9.09 -2.58
CA THR A 73 2.68 8.20 -1.81
C THR A 73 4.15 8.46 -2.16
N LEU A 74 4.45 8.79 -3.41
CA LEU A 74 5.80 9.06 -3.90
C LEU A 74 6.36 10.41 -3.42
N LYS A 75 5.52 11.45 -3.27
CA LYS A 75 5.96 12.79 -2.83
C LYS A 75 6.92 12.79 -1.62
N PRO A 76 6.59 12.16 -0.48
CA PRO A 76 7.53 12.12 0.65
C PRO A 76 8.78 11.29 0.36
N LEU A 77 8.68 10.22 -0.44
CA LEU A 77 9.84 9.38 -0.79
C LEU A 77 10.83 10.11 -1.70
N ILE A 78 10.33 10.93 -2.63
CA ILE A 78 11.14 11.81 -3.47
C ILE A 78 11.79 12.90 -2.61
N ARG A 79 11.01 13.57 -1.75
CA ARG A 79 11.52 14.61 -0.84
C ARG A 79 12.65 14.09 0.05
N ASP A 80 12.51 12.87 0.55
CA ASP A 80 13.47 12.26 1.48
C ASP A 80 14.62 11.52 0.74
N GLY A 81 14.65 11.54 -0.59
CA GLY A 81 15.75 10.99 -1.40
C GLY A 81 15.75 9.48 -1.56
N TYR A 82 14.64 8.79 -1.30
CA TYR A 82 14.53 7.34 -1.50
C TYR A 82 14.33 6.94 -2.96
N VAL A 83 13.73 7.83 -3.77
CA VAL A 83 13.44 7.60 -5.19
C VAL A 83 13.55 8.92 -5.95
N GLU A 84 13.83 8.83 -7.23
CA GLU A 84 13.79 9.96 -8.15
C GLU A 84 12.90 9.66 -9.34
N THR A 85 12.46 10.72 -10.02
CA THR A 85 11.69 10.61 -11.27
C THR A 85 12.49 11.23 -12.38
N PHE A 86 12.57 10.55 -13.51
CA PHE A 86 13.18 11.05 -14.73
C PHE A 86 12.17 10.98 -15.88
N ALA A 87 12.42 11.76 -16.93
CA ALA A 87 11.61 11.69 -18.15
C ALA A 87 11.97 10.41 -18.91
N ASP A 88 10.96 9.76 -19.50
CA ASP A 88 11.19 8.61 -20.38
C ASP A 88 12.16 9.03 -21.50
N PRO A 89 13.30 8.34 -21.68
CA PRO A 89 14.15 8.56 -22.83
C PRO A 89 13.37 8.09 -24.07
N ASP A 90 12.95 9.04 -24.90
CA ASP A 90 12.18 8.82 -26.15
C ASP A 90 12.50 7.51 -26.91
#